data_AF-A0A357VIU9-F1
#
_entry.id   AF-A0A357VIU9-F1
#
_cell.length_a   1.000
_cell.length_b   1.000
_cell.length_c   1.000
_cell.angle_alpha   90.00
_cell.angle_beta   90.00
_cell.angle_gamma   90.00
#
_symmetry.space_group_name_H-M   'P 1'
#
loop_
_entity.id
_entity.type
_entity.pdbx_description
1 polymer ?
#
loop_
_entity_poly.entity_id
_entity_poly.type
_entity_poly.pdbx_seq_one_letter_code
_entity_poly.pdbx_strand_id
1 'polypeptide(L)'
;MAGLLLALTWISWPKVWQGTFFLPSSTVPRQTEEGISGDKALPWAGDPRVQEFLQRHNTPILMAYYHARLPDPILWESYNVTLAAKRLAGTVLQPGEIFSQNKLLGPYTKARGYRDGPMFSGNKIVPSEGGGVCKIASGLYNAAILANLEIIERHPHSLTVPYVPPGQDATVAYGFYDFRFRNNTGAPLVIWADTVGDTLYIAFYGRQKPPKVTWHHEVLERVKTWTEYTYNPSLPPGTQKVIFPGQDGITVHSWITIEYPDGKIVRKDLGISRYQASPRLVERGPA
;
A
#
# COMPACT_ATOMS: atom_id res chain seq x y z
N MET A 1 -48.78 9.17 5.03
CA MET A 1 -47.62 8.28 4.78
C MET A 1 -47.75 7.72 3.38
N ALA A 2 -46.88 8.14 2.45
CA ALA A 2 -46.64 7.50 1.16
C ALA A 2 -45.24 7.94 0.71
N GLY A 3 -44.33 6.99 0.55
CA GLY A 3 -42.90 7.23 0.35
C GLY A 3 -42.56 7.63 -1.08
N LEU A 4 -41.65 8.60 -1.20
CA LEU A 4 -40.94 8.92 -2.44
C LEU A 4 -39.96 7.77 -2.77
N LEU A 5 -40.18 7.07 -3.88
CA LEU A 5 -39.13 6.30 -4.55
C LEU A 5 -38.31 7.26 -5.43
N LEU A 6 -37.05 7.48 -5.06
CA LEU A 6 -36.06 8.13 -5.92
C LEU A 6 -35.63 7.12 -7.01
N ALA A 7 -35.91 7.48 -8.26
CA ALA A 7 -35.45 6.77 -9.44
C ALA A 7 -33.92 6.94 -9.59
N LEU A 8 -33.19 5.82 -9.54
CA LEU A 8 -31.78 5.77 -9.93
C LEU A 8 -31.69 5.77 -11.46
N THR A 9 -31.28 6.90 -12.04
CA THR A 9 -30.99 7.03 -13.46
C THR A 9 -29.71 6.27 -13.81
N TRP A 10 -29.82 5.37 -14.79
CA TRP A 10 -28.73 4.58 -15.36
C TRP A 10 -27.77 5.49 -16.12
N ILE A 11 -26.52 5.62 -15.62
CA ILE A 11 -25.43 6.23 -16.39
C ILE A 11 -24.89 5.16 -17.34
N SER A 12 -25.16 5.33 -18.64
CA SER A 12 -24.57 4.52 -19.72
C SER A 12 -23.10 4.89 -19.93
N TRP A 13 -22.20 3.91 -19.79
CA TRP A 13 -20.77 4.09 -20.05
C TRP A 13 -20.44 3.99 -21.56
N PRO A 14 -19.50 4.80 -22.09
CA PRO A 14 -19.05 4.67 -23.47
C PRO A 14 -18.37 3.31 -23.73
N LYS A 15 -18.61 2.73 -24.92
CA LYS A 15 -18.08 1.44 -25.41
C LYS A 15 -16.56 1.46 -25.69
N VAL A 16 -15.74 1.73 -24.69
CA VAL A 16 -14.29 1.50 -24.79
C VAL A 16 -13.88 0.73 -23.55
N TRP A 17 -13.17 -0.39 -23.76
CA TRP A 17 -12.56 -1.28 -22.74
C TRP A 17 -13.41 -2.47 -22.25
N GLN A 18 -13.47 -3.53 -23.07
CA GLN A 18 -13.83 -4.90 -22.68
C GLN A 18 -12.61 -5.69 -22.15
N GLY A 19 -11.69 -5.04 -21.43
CA GLY A 19 -10.52 -5.69 -20.86
C GLY A 19 -10.78 -6.18 -19.44
N THR A 20 -11.02 -7.48 -19.28
CA THR A 20 -11.07 -8.12 -17.95
C THR A 20 -9.65 -8.15 -17.38
N PHE A 21 -9.41 -7.42 -16.29
CA PHE A 21 -8.15 -7.55 -15.55
C PHE A 21 -8.28 -8.72 -14.57
N PHE A 22 -7.48 -9.76 -14.78
CA PHE A 22 -7.38 -10.88 -13.85
C PHE A 22 -6.52 -10.47 -12.66
N LEU A 23 -7.01 -10.72 -11.45
CA LEU A 23 -6.12 -10.84 -10.30
C LEU A 23 -5.57 -12.27 -10.29
N PRO A 24 -4.27 -12.49 -10.01
CA PRO A 24 -3.75 -13.82 -9.75
C PRO A 24 -4.51 -14.47 -8.58
N SER A 25 -4.51 -15.80 -8.56
CA SER A 25 -5.23 -16.60 -7.57
C SER A 25 -4.84 -16.23 -6.13
N SER A 26 -5.79 -16.44 -5.21
CA SER A 26 -5.74 -16.12 -3.79
C SER A 26 -4.74 -16.96 -2.98
N THR A 27 -3.55 -17.21 -3.50
CA THR A 27 -2.43 -17.61 -2.66
C THR A 27 -1.93 -16.37 -1.95
N VAL A 28 -2.20 -16.30 -0.63
CA VAL A 28 -1.48 -15.41 0.28
C VAL A 28 0.00 -15.47 -0.13
N PRO A 29 0.63 -14.35 -0.51
CA PRO A 29 2.04 -14.38 -0.85
C PRO A 29 2.78 -15.05 0.29
N ARG A 30 3.52 -16.11 -0.03
CA ARG A 30 4.52 -16.68 0.87
C ARG A 30 5.30 -15.50 1.43
N GLN A 31 5.34 -15.37 2.77
CA GLN A 31 5.98 -14.28 3.49
C GLN A 31 7.17 -13.76 2.69
N THR A 32 7.00 -12.61 2.04
CA THR A 32 8.13 -11.91 1.44
C THR A 32 9.06 -11.66 2.60
N GLU A 33 10.27 -12.22 2.54
CA GLU A 33 11.31 -12.11 3.54
C GLU A 33 11.21 -10.74 4.20
N GLU A 34 10.77 -10.72 5.47
CA GLU A 34 10.63 -9.48 6.21
C GLU A 34 12.00 -8.82 6.18
N GLY A 35 12.08 -7.65 5.52
CA GLY A 35 13.31 -6.92 5.30
C GLY A 35 13.84 -6.30 6.59
N ILE A 36 14.18 -7.12 7.57
CA ILE A 36 15.20 -6.78 8.55
C ILE A 36 16.49 -7.33 7.95
N SER A 37 17.27 -6.47 7.29
CA SER A 37 18.66 -6.78 6.93
C SER A 37 18.84 -7.99 5.98
N GLY A 38 18.16 -8.00 4.84
CA GLY A 38 18.53 -8.92 3.75
C GLY A 38 19.72 -8.37 2.95
N ASP A 39 20.73 -9.19 2.66
CA ASP A 39 22.00 -8.91 1.96
C ASP A 39 21.89 -8.23 0.56
N LYS A 40 20.70 -7.82 0.13
CA LYS A 40 20.49 -7.05 -1.10
C LYS A 40 20.81 -5.58 -0.86
N ALA A 41 21.87 -5.12 -1.51
CA ALA A 41 22.18 -3.70 -1.63
C ALA A 41 20.96 -2.94 -2.21
N LEU A 42 20.62 -1.80 -1.59
CA LEU A 42 19.61 -0.89 -2.12
C LEU A 42 20.01 -0.43 -3.54
N PRO A 43 19.03 -0.16 -4.45
CA PRO A 43 19.33 0.18 -5.85
C PRO A 43 20.31 1.34 -6.03
N TRP A 44 20.32 2.29 -5.10
CA TRP A 44 21.15 3.48 -5.12
C TRP A 44 22.36 3.41 -4.16
N ALA A 45 22.65 2.25 -3.55
CA ALA A 45 23.73 2.13 -2.58
C ALA A 45 25.10 2.59 -3.13
N GLY A 46 25.34 2.35 -4.42
CA GLY A 46 26.55 2.76 -5.12
C GLY A 46 26.48 4.12 -5.84
N ASP A 47 25.39 4.89 -5.72
CA ASP A 47 25.26 6.19 -6.40
C ASP A 47 25.94 7.32 -5.59
N PRO A 48 27.03 7.93 -6.09
CA PRO A 48 27.75 8.98 -5.36
C PRO A 48 26.89 10.20 -5.04
N ARG A 49 25.87 10.50 -5.87
CA ARG A 49 24.97 11.64 -5.65
C ARG A 49 24.10 11.44 -4.43
N VAL A 50 23.69 10.20 -4.16
CA VAL A 50 22.94 9.86 -2.95
C VAL A 50 23.84 9.95 -1.74
N GLN A 51 25.06 9.41 -1.82
CA GLN A 51 26.02 9.50 -0.71
C GLN A 51 26.38 10.96 -0.37
N GLU A 52 26.62 11.81 -1.37
CA GLU A 52 26.87 13.23 -1.17
C GLU A 52 25.66 13.93 -0.54
N PHE A 53 24.44 13.62 -0.99
CA PHE A 53 23.21 14.15 -0.41
C PHE A 53 23.07 13.78 1.06
N LEU A 54 23.24 12.49 1.39
CA LEU A 54 23.18 11.99 2.77
C LEU A 54 24.25 12.64 3.66
N GLN A 55 25.47 12.84 3.14
CA GLN A 55 26.54 13.52 3.85
C GLN A 55 26.21 15.00 4.11
N ARG A 56 25.70 15.71 3.09
CA ARG A 56 25.31 17.12 3.18
C ARG A 56 24.21 17.37 4.22
N HIS A 57 23.32 16.39 4.41
CA HIS A 57 22.27 16.44 5.42
C HIS A 57 22.64 15.79 6.76
N ASN A 58 23.89 15.31 6.91
CA ASN A 58 24.37 14.62 8.11
C ASN A 58 23.49 13.41 8.49
N THR A 59 23.10 12.61 7.49
CA THR A 59 22.28 11.40 7.65
C THR A 59 22.96 10.17 7.02
N PRO A 60 24.17 9.77 7.46
CA PRO A 60 24.92 8.69 6.80
C PRO A 60 24.40 7.29 7.14
N ILE A 61 23.55 7.14 8.17
CA ILE A 61 23.13 5.83 8.67
C ILE A 61 21.83 5.41 8.01
N LEU A 62 21.85 4.28 7.28
CA LEU A 62 20.62 3.59 6.90
C LEU A 62 19.92 3.09 8.17
N MET A 63 18.78 3.70 8.49
CA MET A 63 18.01 3.37 9.68
C MET A 63 17.14 2.13 9.43
N ALA A 64 16.36 2.17 8.37
CA ALA A 64 15.50 1.07 7.94
C ALA A 64 15.22 1.18 6.45
N TYR A 65 14.84 0.07 5.85
CA TYR A 65 14.26 0.05 4.51
C TYR A 65 13.16 -0.99 4.45
N TYR A 66 12.29 -0.83 3.48
CA TYR A 66 11.30 -1.82 3.12
C TYR A 66 11.29 -1.95 1.60
N HIS A 67 11.06 -3.17 1.13
CA HIS A 67 10.80 -3.41 -0.27
C HIS A 67 9.55 -4.26 -0.44
N ALA A 68 8.78 -3.95 -1.46
CA ALA A 68 7.56 -4.67 -1.79
C ALA A 68 7.58 -5.02 -3.27
N ARG A 69 7.39 -6.30 -3.58
CA ARG A 69 7.12 -6.74 -4.94
C ARG A 69 5.68 -6.38 -5.30
N LEU A 70 5.49 -5.81 -6.48
CA LEU A 70 4.23 -5.32 -7.01
C LEU A 70 3.85 -6.19 -8.22
N PRO A 71 3.35 -7.42 -7.98
CA PRO A 71 3.02 -8.33 -9.07
C PRO A 71 1.88 -7.79 -9.93
N ASP A 72 1.93 -8.09 -11.22
CA ASP A 72 0.86 -7.88 -12.19
C ASP A 72 0.25 -6.47 -12.16
N PRO A 73 1.06 -5.41 -12.37
CA PRO A 73 0.57 -4.04 -12.32
C PRO A 73 -0.51 -3.81 -13.38
N ILE A 74 -1.60 -3.19 -12.94
CA ILE A 74 -2.77 -2.95 -13.77
C ILE A 74 -2.73 -1.49 -14.27
N LEU A 75 -3.07 -1.26 -15.55
CA LEU A 75 -3.08 0.08 -16.17
C LEU A 75 -1.72 0.80 -16.00
N TRP A 76 -1.75 2.05 -15.52
CA TRP A 76 -0.56 2.89 -15.28
C TRP A 76 -0.04 2.81 -13.83
N GLU A 77 -0.37 1.75 -13.09
CA GLU A 77 0.04 1.59 -11.69
C GLU A 77 1.55 1.74 -11.50
N SER A 78 2.37 0.98 -12.23
CA SER A 78 3.83 1.05 -12.11
C SER A 78 4.34 2.46 -12.38
N TYR A 79 3.79 3.12 -13.40
CA TYR A 79 4.17 4.49 -13.72
C TYR A 79 3.86 5.47 -12.57
N ASN A 80 2.66 5.37 -11.98
CA ASN A 80 2.26 6.21 -10.85
C ASN A 80 3.12 5.96 -9.61
N VAL A 81 3.41 4.70 -9.30
CA VAL A 81 4.27 4.31 -8.18
C VAL A 81 5.70 4.81 -8.40
N THR A 82 6.28 4.62 -9.60
CA THR A 82 7.61 5.15 -9.94
C THR A 82 7.65 6.67 -9.86
N LEU A 83 6.64 7.37 -10.38
CA LEU A 83 6.55 8.83 -10.29
C LEU A 83 6.50 9.30 -8.84
N ALA A 84 5.70 8.63 -8.01
CA ALA A 84 5.57 8.93 -6.59
C ALA A 84 6.88 8.63 -5.83
N ALA A 85 7.54 7.51 -6.11
CA ALA A 85 8.84 7.16 -5.52
C ALA A 85 9.92 8.21 -5.88
N LYS A 86 9.99 8.64 -7.14
CA LYS A 86 10.92 9.70 -7.58
C LYS A 86 10.68 11.04 -6.88
N ARG A 87 9.42 11.39 -6.59
CA ARG A 87 9.07 12.60 -5.83
C ARG A 87 9.35 12.49 -4.34
N LEU A 88 9.30 11.27 -3.81
CA LEU A 88 9.60 10.98 -2.42
C LEU A 88 11.12 11.01 -2.15
N ALA A 89 11.92 10.56 -3.12
CA ALA A 89 13.37 10.51 -2.99
C ALA A 89 13.99 11.88 -2.72
N GLY A 90 14.84 11.97 -1.69
CA GLY A 90 15.48 13.21 -1.27
C GLY A 90 14.64 14.08 -0.34
N THR A 91 13.50 13.57 0.16
CA THR A 91 12.74 14.30 1.18
C THR A 91 13.55 14.36 2.48
N VAL A 92 13.72 15.55 3.04
CA VAL A 92 14.39 15.78 4.33
C VAL A 92 13.35 16.24 5.34
N LEU A 93 13.31 15.60 6.50
CA LEU A 93 12.46 15.97 7.63
C LEU A 93 13.34 16.40 8.79
N GLN A 94 13.13 17.61 9.30
CA GLN A 94 13.79 18.11 10.49
C GLN A 94 13.23 17.44 11.76
N PRO A 95 13.97 17.49 12.89
CA PRO A 95 13.49 16.96 14.16
C PRO A 95 12.10 17.50 14.52
N GLY A 96 11.17 16.61 14.86
CA GLY A 96 9.80 16.94 15.25
C GLY A 96 8.83 17.17 14.10
N GLU A 97 9.30 17.30 12.85
CA GLU A 97 8.44 17.48 11.68
C GLU A 97 7.58 16.24 11.41
N ILE A 98 6.37 16.49 10.90
CA ILE A 98 5.43 15.46 10.48
C ILE A 98 5.46 15.34 8.97
N PHE A 99 5.81 14.16 8.48
CA PHE A 99 5.61 13.78 7.10
C PHE A 99 4.12 13.58 6.80
N SER A 100 3.69 14.01 5.62
CA SER A 100 2.37 13.72 5.08
C SER A 100 2.50 13.33 3.62
N GLN A 101 2.04 12.12 3.28
CA GLN A 101 2.09 11.65 1.90
C GLN A 101 1.23 12.52 0.99
N ASN A 102 0.00 12.84 1.42
CA ASN A 102 -0.89 13.67 0.62
C ASN A 102 -0.35 15.09 0.42
N LYS A 103 0.33 15.67 1.42
CA LYS A 103 0.97 16.99 1.29
C LYS A 103 2.11 16.98 0.27
N LEU A 104 2.93 15.93 0.26
CA LEU A 104 4.09 15.84 -0.62
C LEU A 104 3.72 15.39 -2.05
N LEU A 105 2.97 14.30 -2.15
CA LEU A 105 2.73 13.59 -3.41
C LEU A 105 1.38 13.96 -4.04
N GLY A 106 0.38 14.26 -3.20
CA GLY A 106 -0.94 14.69 -3.65
C GLY A 106 -0.98 16.14 -4.18
N PRO A 107 -2.12 16.59 -4.73
CA PRO A 107 -3.21 15.73 -5.21
C PRO A 107 -2.76 14.82 -6.36
N TYR A 108 -3.37 13.65 -6.50
CA TYR A 108 -2.93 12.62 -7.44
C TYR A 108 -3.54 12.79 -8.85
N THR A 109 -3.34 13.97 -9.46
CA THR A 109 -4.04 14.36 -10.69
C THR A 109 -3.19 14.20 -11.95
N LYS A 110 -3.86 14.12 -13.12
CA LYS A 110 -3.21 14.19 -14.44
C LYS A 110 -2.35 15.43 -14.65
N ALA A 111 -2.79 16.59 -14.14
CA ALA A 111 -2.01 17.83 -14.18
C ALA A 111 -0.67 17.72 -13.40
N ARG A 112 -0.63 16.88 -12.37
CA ARG A 112 0.59 16.52 -11.63
C ARG A 112 1.27 15.27 -12.20
N GLY A 113 0.96 14.90 -13.43
CA GLY A 113 1.60 13.81 -14.17
C GLY A 113 1.08 12.42 -13.83
N TYR A 114 0.15 12.26 -12.89
CA TYR A 114 -0.44 10.94 -12.61
C TYR A 114 -1.32 10.46 -13.76
N ARG A 115 -1.57 9.15 -13.81
CA ARG A 115 -2.40 8.51 -14.83
C ARG A 115 -3.44 7.62 -14.18
N ASP A 116 -4.40 7.14 -14.98
CA ASP A 116 -5.44 6.25 -14.48
C ASP A 116 -4.81 4.90 -14.10
N GLY A 117 -4.93 4.55 -12.82
CA GLY A 117 -4.46 3.30 -12.23
C GLY A 117 -5.59 2.62 -11.44
N PRO A 118 -5.34 1.46 -10.82
CA PRO A 118 -6.34 0.73 -10.06
C PRO A 118 -6.65 1.44 -8.73
N MET A 119 -7.93 1.46 -8.37
CA MET A 119 -8.45 1.92 -7.08
C MET A 119 -9.55 0.97 -6.62
N PHE A 120 -9.58 0.64 -5.33
CA PHE A 120 -10.71 -0.08 -4.76
C PHE A 120 -11.93 0.85 -4.65
N SER A 121 -13.06 0.40 -5.19
CA SER A 121 -14.36 1.04 -5.01
C SER A 121 -15.37 -0.05 -4.61
N GLY A 122 -15.67 -0.11 -3.31
CA GLY A 122 -16.42 -1.22 -2.72
C GLY A 122 -15.70 -2.55 -2.94
N ASN A 123 -16.36 -3.48 -3.61
CA ASN A 123 -15.83 -4.80 -3.97
C ASN A 123 -15.22 -4.88 -5.38
N LYS A 124 -14.98 -3.74 -6.04
CA LYS A 124 -14.43 -3.68 -7.41
C LYS A 124 -13.13 -2.90 -7.45
N ILE A 125 -12.30 -3.22 -8.44
CA ILE A 125 -11.18 -2.37 -8.85
C ILE A 125 -11.66 -1.53 -10.01
N VAL A 126 -11.60 -0.21 -9.85
CA VAL A 126 -11.97 0.76 -10.89
C VAL A 126 -10.76 1.62 -11.26
N PRO A 127 -10.65 2.09 -12.51
CA PRO A 127 -9.66 3.09 -12.88
C PRO A 127 -9.89 4.40 -12.12
N SER A 128 -8.82 5.00 -11.59
CA SER A 128 -8.84 6.32 -10.95
C SER A 128 -7.49 7.02 -11.13
N GLU A 129 -7.50 8.35 -11.18
CA GLU A 129 -6.26 9.13 -11.28
C GLU A 129 -5.35 8.85 -10.08
N GLY A 130 -4.09 8.52 -10.36
CA GLY A 130 -3.12 8.21 -9.31
C GLY A 130 -3.33 6.85 -8.65
N GLY A 131 -4.16 5.97 -9.22
CA GLY A 131 -4.28 4.59 -8.72
C GLY A 131 -2.92 3.90 -8.57
N GLY A 132 -2.74 3.20 -7.46
CA GLY A 132 -1.47 2.57 -7.07
C GLY A 132 -0.66 3.30 -5.98
N VAL A 133 -0.92 4.59 -5.71
CA VAL A 133 -0.12 5.37 -4.72
C VAL A 133 -0.21 4.87 -3.27
N CYS A 134 -1.20 4.05 -2.92
CA CYS A 134 -1.27 3.39 -1.61
C CYS A 134 -0.10 2.42 -1.37
N LYS A 135 0.57 1.93 -2.42
CA LYS A 135 1.80 1.13 -2.29
C LYS A 135 2.95 1.93 -1.66
N ILE A 136 3.01 3.24 -1.92
CA ILE A 136 3.97 4.14 -1.27
C ILE A 136 3.64 4.28 0.21
N ALA A 137 2.35 4.39 0.56
CA ALA A 137 1.90 4.50 1.95
C ALA A 137 2.25 3.24 2.75
N SER A 138 1.94 2.04 2.22
CA SER A 138 2.34 0.78 2.86
C SER A 138 3.86 0.65 3.01
N GLY A 139 4.64 1.02 1.98
CA GLY A 139 6.10 0.97 2.07
C GLY A 139 6.67 1.93 3.11
N LEU A 140 6.17 3.17 3.15
CA LEU A 140 6.53 4.17 4.16
C LEU A 140 6.13 3.71 5.57
N TYR A 141 4.95 3.10 5.73
CA TYR A 141 4.49 2.59 7.01
C TYR A 141 5.43 1.52 7.58
N ASN A 142 5.80 0.54 6.76
CA ASN A 142 6.72 -0.50 7.19
C ASN A 142 8.12 0.03 7.49
N ALA A 143 8.67 0.88 6.61
CA ALA A 143 9.96 1.53 6.86
C ALA A 143 9.95 2.40 8.12
N ALA A 144 8.84 3.11 8.40
CA ALA A 144 8.66 3.92 9.60
C ALA A 144 8.59 3.10 10.88
N ILE A 145 7.85 1.99 10.86
CA ILE A 145 7.81 1.07 12.00
C ILE A 145 9.18 0.48 12.27
N LEU A 146 9.89 0.00 11.25
CA LEU A 146 11.24 -0.55 11.38
C LEU A 146 12.26 0.50 11.85
N ALA A 147 12.08 1.77 11.48
CA ALA A 147 12.88 2.90 11.97
C ALA A 147 12.46 3.41 13.36
N ASN A 148 11.49 2.75 14.02
CA ASN A 148 10.91 3.16 15.30
C ASN A 148 10.39 4.61 15.31
N LEU A 149 9.76 5.03 14.21
CA LEU A 149 9.15 6.34 14.09
C LEU A 149 7.73 6.37 14.67
N GLU A 150 7.31 7.54 15.13
CA GLU A 150 5.96 7.76 15.64
C GLU A 150 4.96 7.87 14.48
N ILE A 151 4.05 6.91 14.37
CA ILE A 151 2.95 6.96 13.40
C ILE A 151 1.86 7.89 13.92
N ILE A 152 1.53 8.91 13.15
CA ILE A 152 0.52 9.93 13.47
C ILE A 152 -0.84 9.56 12.86
N GLU A 153 -0.83 9.01 11.64
CA GLU A 153 -2.04 8.58 10.96
C GLU A 153 -1.74 7.37 10.07
N ARG A 154 -2.57 6.33 10.21
CA ARG A 154 -2.56 5.14 9.36
C ARG A 154 -3.96 4.56 9.30
N HIS A 155 -4.41 4.26 8.09
CA HIS A 155 -5.67 3.56 7.82
C HIS A 155 -5.37 2.29 7.01
N PRO A 156 -5.87 1.11 7.39
CA PRO A 156 -5.77 -0.08 6.53
C PRO A 156 -6.72 0.04 5.33
N HIS A 157 -6.47 -0.78 4.31
CA HIS A 157 -7.41 -0.98 3.21
C HIS A 157 -8.67 -1.71 3.69
N SER A 158 -9.77 -1.57 2.94
CA SER A 158 -10.99 -2.33 3.17
C SER A 158 -10.88 -3.81 2.79
N LEU A 159 -9.97 -4.15 1.87
CA LEU A 159 -9.68 -5.51 1.40
C LEU A 159 -8.19 -5.80 1.58
N THR A 160 -7.82 -7.07 1.69
CA THR A 160 -6.39 -7.44 1.75
C THR A 160 -5.67 -7.06 0.46
N VAL A 161 -4.39 -6.70 0.59
CA VAL A 161 -3.53 -6.35 -0.54
C VAL A 161 -2.41 -7.38 -0.71
N PRO A 162 -1.99 -7.70 -1.94
CA PRO A 162 -1.07 -8.81 -2.20
C PRO A 162 0.41 -8.46 -2.01
N TYR A 163 0.75 -7.24 -1.57
CA TYR A 163 2.13 -6.74 -1.54
C TYR A 163 2.67 -6.45 -0.13
N VAL A 164 1.84 -6.61 0.91
CA VAL A 164 2.25 -6.57 2.33
C VAL A 164 1.39 -7.53 3.15
N PRO A 165 1.87 -8.05 4.30
CA PRO A 165 1.06 -8.84 5.21
C PRO A 165 -0.18 -8.08 5.72
N PRO A 166 -1.32 -8.77 5.98
CA PRO A 166 -2.45 -8.15 6.67
C PRO A 166 -2.02 -7.57 8.02
N GLY A 167 -2.28 -6.27 8.21
CA GLY A 167 -1.88 -5.51 9.40
C GLY A 167 -0.72 -4.55 9.14
N GLN A 168 0.02 -4.74 8.04
CA GLN A 168 1.19 -3.96 7.63
C GLN A 168 0.90 -2.99 6.47
N ASP A 169 -0.35 -2.80 6.09
CA ASP A 169 -0.74 -1.92 4.98
C ASP A 169 -1.15 -0.53 5.46
N ALA A 170 -1.01 0.47 4.59
CA ALA A 170 -1.59 1.78 4.78
C ALA A 170 -2.21 2.26 3.47
N THR A 171 -3.34 2.95 3.56
CA THR A 171 -4.05 3.50 2.41
C THR A 171 -4.09 5.03 2.46
N VAL A 172 -4.23 5.65 1.29
CA VAL A 172 -4.38 7.09 1.15
C VAL A 172 -5.50 7.41 0.17
N ALA A 173 -6.24 8.46 0.46
CA ALA A 173 -7.25 9.05 -0.39
C ALA A 173 -7.18 10.56 -0.19
N TYR A 174 -6.76 11.29 -1.23
CA TYR A 174 -6.56 12.73 -1.10
C TYR A 174 -7.86 13.42 -0.64
N GLY A 175 -7.77 14.19 0.46
CA GLY A 175 -8.93 14.83 1.09
C GLY A 175 -9.66 13.99 2.16
N PHE A 176 -9.32 12.70 2.34
CA PHE A 176 -9.99 11.80 3.28
C PHE A 176 -9.03 11.02 4.19
N TYR A 177 -8.10 10.25 3.61
CA TYR A 177 -7.14 9.41 4.34
C TYR A 177 -5.71 9.81 3.97
N ASP A 178 -4.86 9.97 4.96
CA ASP A 178 -3.43 10.21 4.77
C ASP A 178 -2.58 9.18 5.52
N PHE A 179 -1.33 9.06 5.11
CA PHE A 179 -0.31 8.38 5.90
C PHE A 179 0.67 9.42 6.44
N ARG A 180 0.77 9.49 7.77
CA ARG A 180 1.58 10.49 8.48
C ARG A 180 2.41 9.86 9.57
N PHE A 181 3.66 10.30 9.68
CA PHE A 181 4.56 9.94 10.77
C PHE A 181 5.40 11.16 11.18
N ARG A 182 5.89 11.17 12.42
CA ARG A 182 6.77 12.20 12.94
C ARG A 182 8.21 11.72 12.90
N ASN A 183 9.12 12.63 12.53
CA ASN A 183 10.53 12.45 12.82
C ASN A 183 10.82 12.70 14.32
N ASN A 184 10.70 11.66 15.13
CA ASN A 184 11.00 11.69 16.58
C ASN A 184 12.46 11.30 16.91
N THR A 185 13.38 11.36 15.94
CA THR A 185 14.77 10.89 16.12
C THR A 185 15.71 11.91 16.77
N GLY A 186 15.29 13.17 16.87
CA GLY A 186 16.15 14.28 17.35
C GLY A 186 17.19 14.75 16.32
N ALA A 187 17.22 14.20 15.12
CA ALA A 187 18.11 14.56 14.02
C ALA A 187 17.36 14.67 12.68
N PRO A 188 17.94 15.28 11.63
CA PRO A 188 17.38 15.19 10.29
C PRO A 188 17.19 13.73 9.86
N LEU A 189 16.10 13.49 9.14
CA LEU A 189 15.75 12.19 8.55
C LEU A 189 15.60 12.38 7.04
N VAL A 190 16.31 11.59 6.24
CA VAL A 190 16.17 11.56 4.79
C VAL A 190 15.35 10.35 4.37
N ILE A 191 14.39 10.56 3.48
CA ILE A 191 13.65 9.50 2.81
C ILE A 191 14.21 9.34 1.41
N TRP A 192 14.52 8.10 1.04
CA TRP A 192 14.89 7.72 -0.32
C TRP A 192 13.97 6.63 -0.84
N ALA A 193 13.64 6.67 -2.12
CA ALA A 193 12.79 5.67 -2.74
C ALA A 193 13.13 5.49 -4.22
N ASP A 194 12.94 4.28 -4.72
CA ASP A 194 13.05 3.98 -6.15
C ASP A 194 12.27 2.71 -6.48
N THR A 195 12.06 2.47 -7.77
CA THR A 195 11.45 1.24 -8.29
C THR A 195 12.39 0.58 -9.28
N VAL A 196 12.70 -0.70 -9.06
CA VAL A 196 13.49 -1.51 -9.99
C VAL A 196 12.65 -2.71 -10.42
N GLY A 197 12.37 -2.81 -11.72
CA GLY A 197 11.43 -3.81 -12.24
C GLY A 197 10.06 -3.65 -11.61
N ASP A 198 9.56 -4.70 -10.97
CA ASP A 198 8.29 -4.75 -10.25
C ASP A 198 8.45 -4.52 -8.73
N THR A 199 9.62 -4.08 -8.26
CA THR A 199 9.89 -3.92 -6.82
C THR A 199 10.04 -2.44 -6.45
N LEU A 200 9.24 -2.00 -5.48
CA LEU A 200 9.36 -0.69 -4.83
C LEU A 200 10.32 -0.81 -3.63
N TYR A 201 11.26 0.12 -3.53
CA TYR A 201 12.19 0.27 -2.42
C TYR A 201 11.96 1.62 -1.74
N ILE A 202 11.87 1.62 -0.42
CA ILE A 202 11.81 2.83 0.41
C ILE A 202 12.79 2.67 1.56
N ALA A 203 13.63 3.67 1.81
CA ALA A 203 14.59 3.67 2.90
C ALA A 203 14.61 5.00 3.65
N PHE A 204 14.89 4.91 4.94
CA PHE A 204 15.10 6.04 5.82
C PHE A 204 16.55 6.10 6.28
N TYR A 205 17.13 7.29 6.22
CA TYR A 205 18.49 7.57 6.63
C TYR A 205 18.50 8.64 7.72
N GLY A 206 19.37 8.48 8.71
CA GLY A 206 19.48 9.41 9.83
C GLY A 206 20.86 9.37 10.47
N ARG A 207 20.95 9.77 11.73
CA ARG A 207 22.21 9.87 12.48
C ARG A 207 22.54 8.67 13.36
N GLN A 208 21.54 7.86 13.70
CA GLN A 208 21.67 6.78 14.66
C GLN A 208 20.91 5.56 14.16
N LYS A 209 21.41 4.36 14.51
CA LYS A 209 20.68 3.12 14.22
C LYS A 209 19.44 3.05 15.12
N PRO A 210 18.27 2.68 14.58
CA PRO A 210 17.09 2.46 15.41
C PRO A 210 17.27 1.18 16.25
N PRO A 211 16.49 1.01 17.33
CA PRO A 211 16.39 -0.27 18.01
C PRO A 211 15.86 -1.36 17.07
N LYS A 212 16.10 -2.62 17.40
CA LYS A 212 15.58 -3.74 16.61
C LYS A 212 14.07 -3.85 16.80
N VAL A 213 13.33 -3.91 15.70
CA VAL A 213 11.87 -4.01 15.69
C VAL A 213 11.46 -5.32 15.06
N THR A 214 10.61 -6.09 15.75
CA THR A 214 10.04 -7.35 15.27
C THR A 214 8.52 -7.22 15.18
N TRP A 215 7.95 -7.58 14.03
CA TRP A 215 6.49 -7.61 13.81
C TRP A 215 5.85 -8.86 14.39
N HIS A 216 4.62 -8.70 14.84
CA HIS A 216 3.76 -9.80 15.28
C HIS A 216 2.33 -9.57 14.82
N HIS A 217 1.68 -10.67 14.44
CA HIS A 217 0.30 -10.67 13.96
C HIS A 217 -0.47 -11.85 14.56
N GLU A 218 -1.69 -11.58 14.99
CA GLU A 218 -2.65 -12.58 15.43
C GLU A 218 -3.92 -12.44 14.60
N VAL A 219 -4.31 -13.53 13.92
CA VAL A 219 -5.57 -13.56 13.18
C VAL A 219 -6.70 -13.83 14.16
N LEU A 220 -7.56 -12.83 14.34
CA LEU A 220 -8.70 -12.91 15.26
C LEU A 220 -9.93 -13.55 14.60
N GLU A 221 -10.11 -13.32 13.30
CA GLU A 221 -11.29 -13.78 12.57
C GLU A 221 -10.98 -14.00 11.09
N ARG A 222 -11.68 -14.97 10.47
CA ARG A 222 -11.74 -15.16 9.03
C ARG A 222 -13.19 -15.32 8.58
N VAL A 223 -13.56 -14.59 7.53
CA VAL A 223 -14.88 -14.67 6.91
C VAL A 223 -14.71 -15.19 5.49
N LYS A 224 -15.25 -16.37 5.21
CA LYS A 224 -15.08 -16.99 3.88
C LYS A 224 -15.82 -16.19 2.80
N THR A 225 -15.21 -16.07 1.63
CA THR A 225 -15.85 -15.51 0.43
C THR A 225 -17.04 -16.38 -0.01
N TRP A 226 -18.02 -15.75 -0.68
CA TRP A 226 -19.16 -16.40 -1.32
C TRP A 226 -19.14 -16.13 -2.83
N THR A 227 -20.01 -16.77 -3.61
CA THR A 227 -20.12 -16.53 -5.05
C THR A 227 -21.45 -15.86 -5.39
N GLU A 228 -21.40 -14.78 -6.16
CA GLU A 228 -22.57 -14.11 -6.71
C GLU A 228 -22.60 -14.26 -8.22
N TYR A 229 -23.78 -14.56 -8.75
CA TYR A 229 -23.99 -14.75 -10.18
C TYR A 229 -24.77 -13.58 -10.77
N THR A 230 -24.29 -13.06 -11.90
CA THR A 230 -25.00 -12.04 -12.68
C THR A 230 -25.29 -12.59 -14.07
N TYR A 231 -26.51 -12.40 -14.56
CA TYR A 231 -26.86 -12.80 -15.93
C TYR A 231 -26.21 -11.84 -16.95
N ASN A 232 -25.53 -12.39 -17.96
CA ASN A 232 -24.97 -11.63 -19.08
C ASN A 232 -25.42 -12.25 -20.42
N PRO A 233 -26.39 -11.65 -21.13
CA PRO A 233 -26.88 -12.17 -22.41
C PRO A 233 -25.85 -12.09 -23.54
N SER A 234 -24.74 -11.37 -23.34
CA SER A 234 -23.67 -11.25 -24.34
C SER A 234 -22.68 -12.43 -24.30
N LEU A 235 -22.74 -13.28 -23.28
CA LEU A 235 -21.93 -14.48 -23.20
C LEU A 235 -22.56 -15.62 -24.01
N PRO A 236 -21.77 -16.51 -24.63
CA PRO A 236 -22.33 -17.68 -25.30
C PRO A 236 -23.16 -18.55 -24.34
N PRO A 237 -24.22 -19.23 -24.83
CA PRO A 237 -25.02 -20.12 -24.01
C PRO A 237 -24.19 -21.17 -23.26
N GLY A 238 -24.54 -21.45 -22.01
CA GLY A 238 -23.85 -22.39 -21.13
C GLY A 238 -22.50 -21.91 -20.57
N THR A 239 -22.02 -20.72 -20.95
CA THR A 239 -20.71 -20.21 -20.50
C THR A 239 -20.78 -19.38 -19.21
N GLN A 240 -19.67 -19.36 -18.48
CA GLN A 240 -19.49 -18.52 -17.31
C GLN A 240 -18.18 -17.73 -17.42
N LYS A 241 -18.17 -16.52 -16.86
CA LYS A 241 -16.99 -15.66 -16.81
C LYS A 241 -16.79 -15.12 -15.40
N VAL A 242 -15.66 -15.43 -14.77
CA VAL A 242 -15.29 -14.83 -13.48
C VAL A 242 -14.86 -13.39 -13.74
N ILE A 243 -15.57 -12.45 -13.14
CA ILE A 243 -15.28 -11.01 -13.22
C ILE A 243 -14.37 -10.59 -12.07
N PHE A 244 -14.56 -11.17 -10.89
CA PHE A 244 -13.74 -10.91 -9.73
C PHE A 244 -13.62 -12.21 -8.90
N PRO A 245 -12.42 -12.64 -8.49
CA PRO A 245 -12.23 -13.92 -7.81
C PRO A 245 -12.81 -13.96 -6.40
N GLY A 246 -13.12 -12.80 -5.79
CA GLY A 246 -13.47 -12.71 -4.39
C GLY A 246 -12.26 -12.73 -3.48
N GLN A 247 -12.44 -12.32 -2.23
CA GLN A 247 -11.42 -12.41 -1.18
C GLN A 247 -12.09 -12.81 0.13
N ASP A 248 -11.43 -13.67 0.90
CA ASP A 248 -11.83 -13.91 2.29
C ASP A 248 -11.60 -12.64 3.11
N GLY A 249 -12.50 -12.36 4.03
CA GLY A 249 -12.34 -11.35 5.05
C GLY A 249 -11.40 -11.86 6.14
N ILE A 250 -10.64 -10.94 6.74
CA ILE A 250 -9.73 -11.27 7.84
C ILE A 250 -9.71 -10.10 8.82
N THR A 251 -9.68 -10.42 10.11
CA THR A 251 -9.41 -9.44 11.18
C THR A 251 -8.09 -9.82 11.83
N VAL A 252 -7.15 -8.87 11.91
CA VAL A 252 -5.80 -9.12 12.43
C VAL A 252 -5.45 -8.09 13.49
N HIS A 253 -5.02 -8.56 14.66
CA HIS A 253 -4.36 -7.74 15.69
C HIS A 253 -2.85 -7.73 15.42
N SER A 254 -2.24 -6.56 15.44
CA SER A 254 -0.80 -6.41 15.18
C SER A 254 -0.12 -5.66 16.32
N TRP A 255 1.09 -6.08 16.65
CA TRP A 255 1.96 -5.36 17.58
C TRP A 255 3.42 -5.53 17.15
N ILE A 256 4.30 -4.70 17.72
CA ILE A 256 5.74 -4.83 17.55
C ILE A 256 6.43 -5.02 18.88
N THR A 257 7.54 -5.75 18.85
CA THR A 257 8.50 -5.81 19.94
C THR A 257 9.73 -4.98 19.55
N ILE A 258 10.12 -4.06 20.42
CA ILE A 258 11.26 -3.15 20.25
C ILE A 258 12.33 -3.53 21.26
N GLU A 259 13.49 -3.93 20.77
CA GLU A 259 14.66 -4.31 21.58
C GLU A 259 15.72 -3.20 21.48
N TYR A 260 15.96 -2.51 22.59
CA TYR A 260 16.91 -1.41 22.71
C TYR A 260 18.33 -1.94 23.01
N PRO A 261 19.38 -1.16 22.68
CA PRO A 261 20.77 -1.59 22.93
C PRO A 261 21.13 -1.85 24.40
N ASP A 262 20.36 -1.29 25.35
CA ASP A 262 20.52 -1.50 26.79
C ASP A 262 19.84 -2.80 27.29
N GLY A 263 19.27 -3.60 26.37
CA GLY A 263 18.54 -4.82 26.68
C GLY A 263 17.08 -4.59 27.08
N LYS A 264 16.61 -3.33 27.14
CA LYS A 264 15.21 -3.04 27.40
C LYS A 264 14.36 -3.52 26.22
N ILE A 265 13.30 -4.27 26.52
CA ILE A 265 12.32 -4.72 25.54
C ILE A 265 10.98 -4.04 25.82
N VAL A 266 10.40 -3.45 24.77
CA VAL A 266 9.10 -2.77 24.83
C VAL A 266 8.17 -3.39 23.80
N ARG A 267 6.96 -3.79 24.23
CA ARG A 267 5.87 -4.14 23.32
C ARG A 267 5.06 -2.88 23.00
N LYS A 268 4.83 -2.60 21.72
CA LYS A 268 3.96 -1.51 21.26
C LYS A 268 2.80 -2.11 20.47
N ASP A 269 1.59 -1.90 20.97
CA ASP A 269 0.36 -2.28 20.29
C ASP A 269 0.12 -1.38 19.07
N LEU A 270 -0.25 -1.98 17.93
CA LEU A 270 -0.60 -1.28 16.69
C LEU A 270 -2.09 -1.41 16.34
N GLY A 271 -2.85 -2.12 17.17
CA GLY A 271 -4.30 -2.23 17.05
C GLY A 271 -4.77 -3.26 16.03
N ILE A 272 -6.07 -3.19 15.71
CA ILE A 272 -6.78 -4.17 14.90
C ILE A 272 -7.03 -3.61 13.49
N SER A 273 -6.63 -4.35 12.47
CA SER A 273 -7.00 -4.11 11.07
C SER A 273 -8.11 -5.08 10.65
N ARG A 274 -9.19 -4.57 10.05
CA ARG A 274 -10.33 -5.35 9.57
C ARG A 274 -10.42 -5.25 8.07
N TYR A 275 -10.40 -6.40 7.39
CA TYR A 275 -10.56 -6.50 5.94
C TYR A 275 -11.85 -7.28 5.67
N GLN A 276 -12.70 -6.70 4.83
CA GLN A 276 -13.99 -7.26 4.47
C GLN A 276 -13.81 -8.46 3.54
N ALA A 277 -14.69 -9.44 3.66
CA ALA A 277 -14.86 -10.45 2.63
C ALA A 277 -15.51 -9.80 1.40
N SER A 278 -15.12 -10.24 0.22
CA SER A 278 -15.71 -9.80 -1.04
C SER A 278 -16.13 -11.01 -1.88
N PRO A 279 -17.30 -10.96 -2.54
CA PRO A 279 -17.80 -12.11 -3.29
C PRO A 279 -16.97 -12.39 -4.53
N ARG A 280 -16.84 -13.66 -4.88
CA ARG A 280 -16.50 -14.07 -6.24
C ARG A 280 -17.66 -13.70 -7.18
N LEU A 281 -17.43 -12.77 -8.10
CA LEU A 281 -18.41 -12.34 -9.08
C LEU A 281 -18.29 -13.16 -10.36
N VAL A 282 -19.38 -13.83 -10.76
CA VAL A 282 -19.42 -14.68 -11.95
C VAL A 282 -20.58 -14.27 -12.86
N GLU A 283 -20.28 -13.91 -14.10
CA GLU A 283 -21.30 -13.72 -15.12
C GLU A 283 -21.68 -15.07 -15.75
N ARG A 284 -22.97 -15.27 -16.03
CA ARG A 284 -23.50 -16.47 -16.70
C ARG A 284 -24.23 -16.09 -17.99
N GLY A 285 -23.93 -16.80 -19.07
CA GLY A 285 -24.66 -16.70 -20.34
C GLY A 285 -26.08 -17.26 -20.27
N PRO A 286 -26.86 -17.16 -21.37
CA PRO A 286 -28.11 -17.89 -21.54
C PRO A 286 -27.95 -19.38 -21.22
N ALA A 287 -29.01 -20.01 -20.75
CA ALA A 287 -29.03 -21.46 -20.53
C ALA A 287 -28.85 -22.23 -21.83
#